data_AF-A0A5A5TK13-F1
#
_entry.id   AF-A0A5A5TK13-F1
#
_cell.length_a   1.000
_cell.length_b   1.000
_cell.length_c   1.000
_cell.angle_alpha   90.00
_cell.angle_beta   90.00
_cell.angle_gamma   90.00
#
_symmetry.space_group_name_H-M   'P 1'
#
loop_
_entity.id
_entity.type
_entity.pdbx_description
1 polymer ?
#
loop_
_entity_poly.entity_id
_entity_poly.type
_entity_poly.pdbx_seq_one_letter_code
_entity_poly.pdbx_strand_id
1 'polypeptide(L)'
;MQTNNYEILRNTWIYQEIQQLIQTEIQQQQRDEHCQILLSIVQARFPRILAQARPRIIQIQDQASLRTLIVQIGSARTEKEARQQILQLPL
;
A
#
# COMPACT_ATOMS: atom_id res chain seq x y z
N MET A 1 16.83 36.41 -21.76
CA MET A 1 15.77 35.79 -20.94
C MET A 1 15.33 34.52 -21.64
N GLN A 2 15.94 33.38 -21.29
CA GLN A 2 15.50 32.08 -21.80
C GLN A 2 14.25 31.69 -21.02
N THR A 3 13.08 32.08 -21.55
CA THR A 3 11.82 31.58 -21.03
C THR A 3 11.85 30.07 -21.23
N ASN A 4 11.90 29.38 -20.10
CA ASN A 4 12.31 28.01 -19.96
C ASN A 4 11.30 27.13 -20.72
N ASN A 5 11.69 26.55 -21.87
CA ASN A 5 10.82 25.66 -22.67
C ASN A 5 10.18 24.55 -21.82
N TYR A 6 10.85 24.17 -20.72
CA TYR A 6 10.32 23.27 -19.69
C TYR A 6 9.03 23.77 -19.02
N GLU A 7 8.90 25.06 -18.74
CA GLU A 7 7.68 25.63 -18.12
C GLU A 7 6.50 25.64 -19.10
N ILE A 8 6.78 25.87 -20.39
CA ILE A 8 5.75 25.81 -21.45
C ILE A 8 5.24 24.38 -21.59
N LEU A 9 6.12 23.38 -21.60
CA LEU A 9 5.76 21.97 -21.66
C LEU A 9 5.05 21.48 -20.39
N ARG A 10 5.46 21.95 -19.20
CA ARG A 10 4.87 21.56 -17.91
C ARG A 10 3.39 21.93 -17.80
N ASN A 11 2.98 23.02 -18.46
CA ASN A 11 1.60 23.50 -18.48
C ASN A 11 0.77 22.90 -19.63
N THR A 12 1.35 22.01 -20.44
CA THR A 12 0.55 21.24 -21.40
C THR A 12 -0.25 20.17 -20.68
N TRP A 13 -1.49 20.00 -21.11
CA TRP A 13 -2.38 18.95 -20.61
C TRP A 13 -1.73 17.55 -20.71
N ILE A 14 -0.99 17.30 -21.80
CA ILE A 14 -0.26 16.04 -22.04
C ILE A 14 0.79 15.78 -20.94
N TYR A 15 1.58 16.78 -20.58
CA TYR A 15 2.59 16.62 -19.53
C TYR A 15 1.93 16.33 -18.18
N GLN A 16 0.84 17.03 -17.86
CA GLN A 16 0.11 16.81 -16.60
C GLN A 16 -0.51 15.41 -16.54
N GLU A 17 -1.08 14.92 -17.65
CA GLU A 17 -1.64 13.57 -17.73
C GLU A 17 -0.58 12.48 -17.56
N ILE A 18 0.58 12.63 -18.22
CA ILE A 18 1.71 11.72 -18.03
C ILE A 18 2.18 11.73 -16.56
N GLN A 19 2.27 12.89 -15.94
CA GLN A 19 2.65 13.00 -14.53
C GLN A 19 1.63 12.30 -13.61
N GLN A 20 0.33 12.45 -13.87
CA GLN A 20 -0.71 11.75 -13.10
C GLN A 20 -0.61 10.23 -13.26
N LEU A 21 -0.43 9.74 -14.49
CA LEU A 21 -0.22 8.32 -14.79
C LEU A 21 0.97 7.75 -14.01
N ILE A 22 2.13 8.39 -14.10
CA ILE A 22 3.34 7.98 -13.38
C ILE A 22 3.09 7.98 -11.86
N GLN A 23 2.41 9.01 -11.35
CA GLN A 23 2.14 9.11 -9.92
C GLN A 23 1.20 8.00 -9.43
N THR A 24 0.20 7.64 -10.23
CA THR A 24 -0.71 6.52 -9.95
C THR A 24 0.03 5.18 -9.98
N GLU A 25 0.89 4.95 -10.96
CA GLU A 25 1.70 3.72 -11.04
C GLU A 25 2.63 3.57 -9.83
N ILE A 26 3.30 4.66 -9.43
CA ILE A 26 4.16 4.66 -8.24
C ILE A 26 3.36 4.35 -6.98
N GLN A 27 2.18 4.96 -6.81
CA GLN A 27 1.31 4.70 -5.65
C GLN A 27 0.84 3.23 -5.63
N GLN A 28 0.45 2.71 -6.79
CA GLN A 28 0.03 1.33 -6.95
C GLN A 28 1.17 0.35 -6.59
N GLN A 29 2.38 0.60 -7.09
CA GLN A 29 3.55 -0.22 -6.79
C GLN A 29 3.88 -0.20 -5.29
N GLN A 30 3.89 0.97 -4.66
CA GLN A 30 4.14 1.08 -3.22
C GLN A 30 3.07 0.36 -2.38
N ARG A 31 1.81 0.38 -2.82
CA ARG A 31 0.73 -0.38 -2.18
C ARG A 31 0.99 -1.88 -2.30
N ASP A 32 1.33 -2.35 -3.49
CA ASP A 32 1.62 -3.77 -3.74
C ASP A 32 2.82 -4.26 -2.91
N GLU A 33 3.87 -3.44 -2.78
CA GLU A 33 5.02 -3.73 -1.91
C GLU A 33 4.60 -3.87 -0.44
N HIS A 34 3.81 -2.93 0.10
CA HIS A 34 3.32 -3.04 1.47
C HIS A 34 2.43 -4.28 1.69
N CYS A 35 1.56 -4.60 0.72
CA CYS A 35 0.77 -5.83 0.75
C CYS A 35 1.67 -7.07 0.83
N GLN A 36 2.71 -7.15 0.00
CA GLN A 36 3.64 -8.27 0.01
C GLN A 36 4.41 -8.37 1.33
N ILE A 37 4.89 -7.25 1.88
CA ILE A 37 5.56 -7.22 3.19
C ILE A 37 4.62 -7.74 4.28
N LEU A 38 3.39 -7.25 4.32
CA LEU A 38 2.43 -7.67 5.33
C LEU A 38 2.09 -9.16 5.22
N LEU A 39 1.86 -9.67 4.00
CA LEU A 39 1.62 -11.08 3.76
C LEU A 39 2.80 -11.94 4.19
N SER A 40 4.04 -11.47 3.94
CA SER A 40 5.25 -12.17 4.35
C SER A 40 5.38 -12.24 5.87
N ILE A 41 5.06 -11.15 6.58
CA ILE A 41 5.04 -11.12 8.05
C ILE A 41 3.97 -12.08 8.58
N VAL A 42 2.76 -12.05 8.01
CA VAL A 42 1.68 -12.96 8.40
C VAL A 42 2.09 -14.41 8.16
N GLN A 43 2.67 -14.73 7.01
CA GLN A 43 3.12 -16.08 6.69
C GLN A 43 4.22 -16.55 7.64
N ALA A 44 5.18 -15.69 7.99
CA ALA A 44 6.29 -16.04 8.86
C ALA A 44 5.86 -16.22 10.33
N ARG A 45 4.99 -15.34 10.84
CA ARG A 45 4.62 -15.32 12.27
C ARG A 45 3.34 -16.10 12.57
N PHE A 46 2.35 -16.03 11.67
CA PHE A 46 1.00 -16.54 11.89
C PHE A 46 0.47 -17.25 10.63
N PRO A 47 1.13 -18.31 10.14
CA PRO A 47 0.77 -18.96 8.86
C PRO A 47 -0.68 -19.44 8.80
N ARG A 48 -1.27 -19.81 9.95
CA ARG A 48 -2.66 -20.29 10.06
C ARG A 48 -3.72 -19.25 9.66
N ILE A 49 -3.41 -17.96 9.76
CA ILE A 49 -4.37 -16.89 9.38
C ILE A 49 -4.13 -16.34 7.98
N LEU A 50 -3.08 -16.77 7.28
CA LEU A 50 -2.71 -16.24 5.96
C LEU A 50 -3.87 -16.33 4.95
N ALA A 51 -4.57 -17.46 4.90
CA ALA A 51 -5.69 -17.68 4.00
C ALA A 51 -6.83 -16.68 4.22
N GLN A 52 -7.05 -16.26 5.48
CA GLN A 52 -8.08 -15.27 5.84
C GLN A 52 -7.57 -13.83 5.68
N ALA A 53 -6.28 -13.62 5.93
CA ALA A 53 -5.65 -12.31 5.85
C ALA A 53 -5.50 -11.84 4.40
N ARG A 54 -5.11 -12.73 3.49
CA ARG A 54 -4.81 -12.41 2.08
C ARG A 54 -5.92 -11.63 1.36
N PRO A 55 -7.18 -12.09 1.33
CA PRO A 55 -8.23 -11.36 0.62
C PRO A 55 -8.49 -9.97 1.24
N ARG A 56 -8.38 -9.83 2.57
CA ARG A 56 -8.56 -8.55 3.24
C ARG A 56 -7.43 -7.58 2.97
N ILE A 57 -6.18 -8.04 3.06
CA ILE A 57 -5.00 -7.21 2.82
C ILE A 57 -5.02 -6.62 1.40
N ILE A 58 -5.38 -7.43 0.40
CA ILE A 58 -5.43 -7.00 -1.01
C ILE A 58 -6.49 -5.92 -1.25
N GLN A 59 -7.57 -5.92 -0.46
CA GLN A 59 -8.66 -4.95 -0.59
C GLN A 59 -8.32 -3.58 0.00
N ILE A 60 -7.28 -3.47 0.83
CA ILE A 60 -6.89 -2.20 1.46
C ILE A 60 -6.28 -1.29 0.41
N GLN A 61 -6.97 -0.18 0.14
CA GLN A 61 -6.50 0.85 -0.80
C GLN A 61 -5.57 1.86 -0.11
N ASP A 62 -5.82 2.15 1.18
CA ASP A 62 -5.07 3.15 1.91
C ASP A 62 -3.69 2.64 2.35
N GLN A 63 -2.65 3.30 1.84
CA GLN A 63 -1.25 3.00 2.15
C GLN A 63 -0.93 3.19 3.64
N ALA A 64 -1.55 4.17 4.31
CA ALA A 64 -1.32 4.43 5.72
C ALA A 64 -1.86 3.29 6.60
N SER A 65 -3.04 2.77 6.24
CA SER A 65 -3.64 1.58 6.86
C SER A 65 -2.76 0.34 6.70
N LEU A 66 -2.17 0.12 5.51
CA LEU A 66 -1.22 -0.98 5.30
C LEU A 66 0.04 -0.85 6.17
N ARG A 67 0.64 0.34 6.25
CA ARG A 67 1.80 0.58 7.13
C ARG A 67 1.47 0.33 8.60
N THR A 68 0.29 0.78 9.04
CA THR A 68 -0.18 0.60 10.41
C THR A 68 -0.34 -0.88 10.73
N LEU A 69 -0.95 -1.66 9.84
CA LEU A 69 -1.06 -3.10 9.97
C LEU A 69 0.29 -3.81 10.03
N ILE A 70 1.26 -3.40 9.20
CA ILE A 70 2.61 -3.99 9.24
C ILE A 70 3.18 -3.90 10.66
N VAL A 71 3.06 -2.73 11.29
CA VAL A 71 3.52 -2.53 12.67
C VAL A 71 2.69 -3.34 13.66
N GLN A 72 1.36 -3.31 13.56
CA GLN A 72 0.45 -4.00 14.48
C GLN A 72 0.64 -5.53 14.42
N ILE A 73 0.66 -6.10 13.21
CA ILE A 73 0.88 -7.53 13.00
C ILE A 73 2.32 -7.90 13.33
N GLY A 74 3.30 -7.05 13.04
CA GLY A 74 4.70 -7.25 13.44
C GLY A 74 4.89 -7.25 14.96
N SER A 75 4.03 -6.53 15.69
CA SER A 75 4.12 -6.39 17.16
C SER A 75 3.15 -7.31 17.92
N ALA A 76 2.17 -7.92 17.24
CA ALA A 76 1.23 -8.85 17.86
C ALA A 76 1.95 -10.00 18.55
N ARG A 77 1.55 -10.36 19.77
CA ARG A 77 2.15 -11.47 20.54
C ARG A 77 1.50 -12.80 20.21
N THR A 78 0.24 -12.77 19.77
CA THR A 78 -0.56 -13.98 19.51
C THR A 78 -1.25 -13.94 18.15
N GLU A 79 -1.59 -15.13 17.64
CA GLU A 79 -2.42 -15.26 16.44
C GLU A 79 -3.78 -14.56 16.62
N LYS A 80 -4.36 -14.64 17.81
CA LYS A 80 -5.66 -14.03 18.12
C LYS A 80 -5.60 -12.50 17.98
N GLU A 81 -4.55 -11.87 18.52
CA GLU A 81 -4.33 -10.43 18.37
C GLU A 81 -4.13 -10.07 16.89
N ALA A 82 -3.26 -10.78 16.18
CA ALA A 82 -3.02 -10.54 14.76
C ALA A 82 -4.32 -10.64 13.92
N ARG A 83 -5.14 -11.66 14.19
CA ARG A 83 -6.44 -11.84 13.55
C ARG A 83 -7.38 -10.68 13.85
N GLN A 84 -7.43 -10.19 15.10
CA GLN A 84 -8.28 -9.05 15.45
C GLN A 84 -7.88 -7.79 14.69
N GLN A 85 -6.58 -7.51 14.55
CA GLN A 85 -6.11 -6.33 13.80
C GLN A 85 -6.53 -6.38 12.31
N ILE A 86 -6.46 -7.57 11.69
CA ILE A 86 -6.92 -7.76 10.30
C ILE A 86 -8.44 -7.62 10.15
N LEU A 87 -9.22 -7.98 11.17
CA LEU A 87 -10.68 -7.96 11.13
C LEU A 87 -11.28 -6.57 11.42
N GLN A 88 -10.57 -5.72 12.17
CA GLN A 88 -11.07 -4.41 12.62
C GLN A 88 -10.97 -3.30 11.57
N LEU A 89 -10.35 -3.57 10.41
CA LEU A 89 -10.21 -2.55 9.38
C LEU A 89 -11.50 -2.36 8.57
N PRO A 90 -11.90 -1.10 8.30
CA PRO A 90 -12.85 -0.82 7.26
C PRO A 90 -12.24 -1.21 5.90
N LEU A 91 -12.99 -1.99 5.12
CA LEU A 91 -12.65 -2.36 3.75
C LEU A 91 -12.96 -1.21 2.79
#